data_AF-A0AAE8ZMZ4-F1
#
_entry.id   AF-A0AAE8ZMZ4-F1
#
_cell.length_a   1.000
_cell.length_b   1.000
_cell.length_c   1.000
_cell.angle_alpha   90.00
_cell.angle_beta   90.00
_cell.angle_gamma   90.00
#
_symmetry.space_group_name_H-M   'P 1'
#
loop_
_entity.id
_entity.type
_entity.pdbx_description
1 polymer ?
#
loop_
_entity_poly.entity_id
_entity_poly.type
_entity_poly.pdbx_seq_one_letter_code
_entity_poly.pdbx_strand_id
1 'polypeptide(L)'
;MLYFFFILALSFPLVISYTTKPPCCRDHLGAAACSKLMHQNTRLFAKRCNSDAEFRLIQCCSSCNTDGVGMAYDLIARSLVSEHCFDRYGPGFCDRYVNKTDVFEPHNTWSCDGENPQIAFRTCRKSCGYCNFSVVQYTLDNALQACRVQPVAEEKRRWRVKFYSSTTTTTSSPSPMEVINSTYQFWNHN
;
A
#
# COMPACT_ATOMS: atom_id res chain seq x y z
N MET A 1 -13.70 -17.72 55.74
CA MET A 1 -13.07 -16.69 54.91
C MET A 1 -11.98 -17.34 54.08
N LEU A 2 -12.21 -17.57 52.79
CA LEU A 2 -11.20 -17.95 51.81
C LEU A 2 -11.72 -17.49 50.45
N TYR A 3 -11.17 -16.37 49.98
CA TYR A 3 -11.57 -15.70 48.74
C TYR A 3 -11.07 -16.50 47.53
N PHE A 4 -12.01 -17.01 46.73
CA PHE A 4 -11.78 -17.54 45.40
C PHE A 4 -11.46 -16.36 44.46
N PHE A 5 -10.19 -16.12 44.17
CA PHE A 5 -9.79 -15.20 43.11
C PHE A 5 -9.96 -15.90 41.76
N PHE A 6 -11.15 -15.78 41.16
CA PHE A 6 -11.36 -16.08 39.74
C PHE A 6 -10.68 -14.99 38.92
N ILE A 7 -9.45 -15.24 38.48
CA ILE A 7 -8.80 -14.41 37.46
C ILE A 7 -9.50 -14.72 36.13
N LEU A 8 -10.47 -13.88 35.77
CA LEU A 8 -11.00 -13.79 34.40
C LEU A 8 -9.85 -13.34 33.50
N ALA A 9 -9.15 -14.30 32.89
CA ALA A 9 -8.30 -14.05 31.74
C ALA A 9 -9.19 -13.55 30.60
N LEU A 10 -9.31 -12.22 30.49
CA LEU A 10 -9.85 -11.56 29.31
C LEU A 10 -8.88 -11.85 28.16
N SER A 11 -9.12 -12.97 27.46
CA SER A 11 -8.57 -13.21 26.14
C SER A 11 -9.11 -12.13 25.22
N PHE A 12 -8.39 -11.02 25.09
CA PHE A 12 -8.62 -10.08 24.00
C PHE A 12 -8.52 -10.88 22.71
N PRO A 13 -9.57 -10.89 21.86
CA PRO A 13 -9.46 -11.55 20.57
C PRO A 13 -8.27 -10.91 19.86
N LEU A 14 -7.29 -11.74 19.48
CA LEU A 14 -6.25 -11.35 18.53
C LEU A 14 -7.00 -10.81 17.32
N VAL A 15 -7.02 -9.48 17.16
CA VAL A 15 -7.60 -8.85 15.98
C VAL A 15 -6.62 -9.14 14.86
N ILE A 16 -6.85 -10.26 14.18
CA ILE A 16 -6.07 -10.62 13.00
C ILE A 16 -6.46 -9.62 11.91
N SER A 17 -5.56 -8.68 11.63
CA SER A 17 -5.77 -7.68 10.59
C SER A 17 -5.59 -8.36 9.24
N TYR A 18 -6.69 -8.80 8.64
CA TYR A 18 -6.74 -9.23 7.24
C TYR A 18 -7.17 -8.07 6.35
N THR A 19 -6.74 -8.10 5.10
CA THR A 19 -7.21 -7.16 4.10
C THR A 19 -8.60 -7.55 3.61
N THR A 20 -9.42 -6.53 3.31
CA THR A 20 -10.76 -6.70 2.70
C THR A 20 -10.85 -6.04 1.33
N LYS A 21 -9.76 -5.42 0.87
CA LYS A 21 -9.73 -4.60 -0.34
C LYS A 21 -8.55 -4.98 -1.22
N PRO A 22 -8.68 -4.85 -2.55
CA PRO A 22 -7.52 -4.96 -3.43
C PRO A 22 -6.54 -3.79 -3.18
N PRO A 23 -5.29 -3.90 -3.64
CA PRO A 23 -4.36 -2.76 -3.66
C PRO A 23 -4.97 -1.57 -4.41
N CYS A 24 -4.66 -0.36 -3.96
CA CYS A 24 -5.05 0.86 -4.66
C CYS A 24 -4.51 0.85 -6.10
N CYS A 25 -5.41 1.03 -7.07
CA CYS A 25 -5.01 1.16 -8.47
C CYS A 25 -4.48 2.58 -8.75
N ARG A 26 -3.19 2.78 -8.49
CA ARG A 26 -2.46 4.01 -8.81
C ARG A 26 -1.04 3.67 -9.27
N ASP A 27 -0.45 4.52 -10.10
CA ASP A 27 0.94 4.35 -10.52
C ASP A 27 1.90 4.70 -9.36
N HIS A 28 2.33 3.69 -8.61
CA HIS A 28 3.28 3.86 -7.51
C HIS A 28 4.69 4.23 -7.98
N LEU A 29 5.09 3.88 -9.20
CA LEU A 29 6.33 4.40 -9.80
C LEU A 29 6.19 5.87 -10.23
N GLY A 30 4.97 6.40 -10.25
CA GLY A 30 4.62 7.71 -10.77
C GLY A 30 4.15 7.66 -12.22
N ALA A 31 3.13 8.46 -12.54
CA ALA A 31 2.48 8.48 -13.85
C ALA A 31 3.48 8.78 -14.99
N ALA A 32 4.43 9.71 -14.77
CA ALA A 32 5.45 10.04 -15.76
C ALA A 32 6.41 8.86 -16.03
N ALA A 33 6.78 8.10 -15.00
CA ALA A 33 7.64 6.94 -15.15
C ALA A 33 6.94 5.80 -15.90
N CYS A 34 5.68 5.51 -15.52
CA CYS A 34 4.88 4.49 -16.19
C CYS A 34 4.58 4.87 -17.65
N SER A 35 4.25 6.14 -17.93
CA SER A 35 4.10 6.65 -19.29
C SER A 35 5.39 6.51 -20.10
N LYS A 36 6.55 6.87 -19.52
CA LYS A 36 7.85 6.69 -20.18
C LYS A 36 8.11 5.22 -20.52
N LEU A 37 7.90 4.30 -19.57
CA LEU A 37 8.05 2.85 -19.81
C LEU A 37 7.11 2.36 -20.92
N MET A 38 5.88 2.84 -20.94
CA MET A 38 4.89 2.51 -21.97
C MET A 38 5.34 2.98 -23.36
N HIS A 39 5.78 4.24 -23.49
CA HIS A 39 6.22 4.79 -24.78
C HIS A 39 7.56 4.22 -25.26
N GLN A 40 8.45 3.85 -24.34
CA GLN A 40 9.74 3.24 -24.69
C GLN A 40 9.58 1.86 -25.32
N ASN A 41 8.68 1.03 -24.78
CA ASN A 41 8.40 -0.28 -25.34
C ASN A 41 6.99 -0.75 -24.97
N THR A 42 6.01 -0.36 -25.79
CA THR A 42 4.59 -0.67 -25.56
C THR A 42 4.34 -2.17 -25.43
N ARG A 43 5.02 -3.01 -26.23
CA ARG A 43 4.84 -4.46 -26.19
C ARG A 43 5.31 -5.06 -24.88
N LEU A 44 6.49 -4.65 -24.40
CA LEU A 44 7.02 -5.12 -23.11
C LEU A 44 6.16 -4.60 -21.94
N PHE A 45 5.73 -3.34 -22.01
CA PHE A 45 4.85 -2.75 -21.01
C PHE A 45 3.52 -3.51 -20.91
N ALA A 46 2.85 -3.72 -22.06
CA ALA A 46 1.63 -4.52 -22.16
C ALA A 46 1.81 -5.94 -21.65
N LYS A 47 2.92 -6.60 -22.00
CA LYS A 47 3.26 -7.93 -21.48
C LYS A 47 3.29 -7.94 -19.96
N ARG A 48 3.97 -6.97 -19.33
CA ARG A 48 4.04 -6.86 -17.87
C ARG A 48 2.67 -6.57 -17.25
N CYS A 49 1.84 -5.72 -17.88
CA CYS A 49 0.46 -5.51 -17.44
C CYS A 49 -0.36 -6.80 -17.43
N ASN A 50 -0.01 -7.77 -18.28
CA ASN A 50 -0.78 -9.01 -18.46
C ASN A 50 -0.18 -10.22 -17.73
N SER A 51 1.03 -10.12 -17.19
CA SER A 51 1.75 -11.28 -16.63
C SER A 51 2.43 -11.04 -15.28
N ASP A 52 2.47 -9.80 -14.78
CA ASP A 52 3.13 -9.45 -13.53
C ASP A 52 2.13 -8.77 -12.59
N ALA A 53 1.70 -9.50 -11.56
CA ALA A 53 0.72 -9.03 -10.58
C ALA A 53 1.17 -7.74 -9.89
N GLU A 54 2.46 -7.62 -9.57
CA GLU A 54 2.97 -6.45 -8.87
C GLU A 54 3.01 -5.23 -9.81
N PHE A 55 3.46 -5.43 -11.05
CA PHE A 55 3.47 -4.38 -12.05
C PHE A 55 2.06 -3.88 -12.36
N ARG A 56 1.14 -4.82 -12.61
CA ARG A 56 -0.24 -4.56 -13.02
C ARG A 56 -1.08 -3.95 -11.90
N LEU A 57 -0.96 -4.42 -10.66
CA LEU A 57 -1.84 -3.99 -9.57
C LEU A 57 -1.25 -2.86 -8.72
N ILE A 58 0.08 -2.68 -8.72
CA ILE A 58 0.74 -1.70 -7.83
C ILE A 58 1.60 -0.71 -8.61
N GLN A 59 2.57 -1.18 -9.41
CA GLN A 59 3.60 -0.27 -9.92
C GLN A 59 3.04 0.73 -10.94
N CYS A 60 2.24 0.27 -11.90
CA CYS A 60 1.71 1.06 -13.01
C CYS A 60 0.22 0.77 -13.29
N CYS A 61 -0.60 0.61 -12.24
CA CYS A 61 -1.98 0.15 -12.39
C CYS A 61 -2.84 1.07 -13.26
N SER A 62 -2.74 2.39 -13.07
CA SER A 62 -3.52 3.35 -13.85
C SER A 62 -3.09 3.31 -15.31
N SER A 63 -1.77 3.32 -15.56
CA SER A 63 -1.23 3.28 -16.92
C SER A 63 -1.57 1.97 -17.66
N CYS A 64 -1.62 0.83 -16.97
CA CYS A 64 -2.05 -0.45 -17.55
C CYS A 64 -3.55 -0.51 -17.89
N ASN A 65 -4.36 0.43 -17.37
CA ASN A 65 -5.80 0.56 -17.66
C ASN A 65 -6.11 1.63 -18.71
N THR A 66 -5.08 2.21 -19.34
CA THR A 66 -5.28 3.04 -20.54
C THR A 66 -5.72 2.16 -21.70
N ASP A 67 -6.66 2.65 -22.50
CA ASP A 67 -7.23 1.92 -23.63
C ASP A 67 -6.14 1.35 -24.56
N GLY A 68 -6.25 0.05 -24.85
CA GLY A 68 -5.37 -0.66 -25.79
C GLY A 68 -4.00 -1.07 -25.24
N VAL A 69 -3.70 -0.84 -23.95
CA VAL A 69 -2.38 -1.18 -23.37
C VAL A 69 -2.37 -2.56 -22.73
N GLY A 70 -3.28 -2.82 -21.79
CA GLY A 70 -3.39 -4.09 -21.08
C GLY A 70 -4.77 -4.73 -21.29
N MET A 71 -4.90 -6.01 -20.91
CA MET A 71 -6.22 -6.61 -20.74
C MET A 71 -6.98 -5.86 -19.64
N ALA A 72 -8.31 -5.78 -19.77
CA ALA A 72 -9.15 -5.13 -18.77
C ALA A 72 -8.87 -5.68 -17.36
N TYR A 73 -8.79 -4.80 -16.37
CA TYR A 73 -8.41 -5.15 -14.99
C TYR A 73 -9.25 -6.31 -14.46
N ASP A 74 -10.56 -6.21 -14.63
CA ASP A 74 -11.56 -7.15 -14.12
C ASP A 74 -11.41 -8.56 -14.71
N LEU A 75 -10.76 -8.67 -15.88
CA LEU A 75 -10.50 -9.96 -16.53
C LEU A 75 -9.19 -10.61 -16.03
N ILE A 76 -8.19 -9.83 -15.65
CA ILE A 76 -6.83 -10.34 -15.43
C ILE A 76 -6.36 -10.30 -13.98
N ALA A 77 -6.82 -9.34 -13.19
CA ALA A 77 -6.30 -9.09 -11.85
C ALA A 77 -6.43 -10.31 -10.93
N ARG A 78 -7.59 -10.97 -10.95
CA ARG A 78 -7.83 -12.20 -10.17
C ARG A 78 -6.88 -13.33 -10.57
N SER A 79 -6.67 -13.56 -11.86
CA SER A 79 -5.76 -14.62 -12.35
C SER A 79 -4.33 -14.37 -11.88
N LEU A 80 -3.84 -13.15 -12.06
CA LEU A 80 -2.48 -12.75 -11.65
C LEU A 80 -2.26 -12.93 -10.15
N VAL A 81 -3.24 -12.56 -9.33
CA VAL A 81 -3.15 -12.73 -7.86
C VAL A 81 -3.19 -14.21 -7.49
N SER A 82 -4.03 -15.01 -8.17
CA SER A 82 -4.15 -16.44 -7.92
C SER A 82 -2.88 -17.19 -8.27
N GLU A 83 -2.29 -16.93 -9.43
CA GLU A 83 -1.05 -17.55 -9.91
C GLU A 83 0.15 -17.19 -9.03
N HIS A 84 0.13 -15.99 -8.44
CA HIS A 84 1.19 -15.51 -7.56
C HIS A 84 0.73 -15.39 -6.10
N CYS A 85 -0.13 -16.29 -5.64
CA CYS A 85 -0.60 -16.29 -4.25
C CYS A 85 0.41 -16.93 -3.29
N PHE A 86 1.44 -16.19 -2.87
CA PHE A 86 2.39 -16.63 -1.87
C PHE A 86 2.99 -15.46 -1.07
N ASP A 87 3.54 -15.77 0.09
CA ASP A 87 4.27 -14.82 0.92
C ASP A 87 5.73 -14.77 0.52
N ARG A 88 6.27 -13.57 0.25
CA ARG A 88 7.66 -13.40 -0.20
C ARG A 88 8.66 -13.60 0.93
N TYR A 89 8.32 -13.20 2.15
CA TYR A 89 9.23 -13.22 3.32
C TYR A 89 9.08 -14.48 4.19
N GLY A 90 8.24 -15.43 3.77
CA GLY A 90 8.00 -16.68 4.48
C GLY A 90 7.02 -16.56 5.66
N PRO A 91 6.56 -17.72 6.18
CA PRO A 91 5.46 -17.77 7.14
C PRO A 91 5.81 -17.09 8.47
N GLY A 92 6.99 -17.33 9.05
CA GLY A 92 7.33 -16.77 10.36
C GLY A 92 7.40 -15.24 10.39
N PHE A 93 7.84 -14.59 9.30
CA PHE A 93 7.76 -13.13 9.17
C PHE A 93 6.31 -12.67 9.02
N CYS A 94 5.57 -13.31 8.12
CA CYS A 94 4.21 -12.90 7.80
C CYS A 94 3.21 -13.16 8.93
N ASP A 95 3.46 -14.16 9.78
CA ASP A 95 2.69 -14.40 11.00
C ASP A 95 2.88 -13.25 11.99
N ARG A 96 4.12 -12.77 12.18
CA ARG A 96 4.37 -11.58 13.03
C ARG A 96 3.81 -10.31 12.42
N TYR A 97 3.90 -10.17 11.09
CA TYR A 97 3.37 -9.05 10.34
C TYR A 97 1.84 -8.93 10.52
N VAL A 98 1.13 -10.04 10.34
CA VAL A 98 -0.33 -10.12 10.49
C VAL A 98 -0.74 -9.90 11.95
N ASN A 99 -0.01 -10.48 12.90
CA ASN A 99 -0.32 -10.37 14.32
C ASN A 99 0.17 -9.07 14.97
N LYS A 100 0.85 -8.19 14.21
CA LYS A 100 1.41 -6.92 14.72
C LYS A 100 2.34 -7.14 15.92
N THR A 101 3.10 -8.23 15.91
CA THR A 101 4.04 -8.61 16.99
C THR A 101 5.49 -8.41 16.58
N ASP A 102 5.75 -7.76 15.44
CA ASP A 102 7.12 -7.54 14.96
C ASP A 102 7.78 -6.39 15.73
N VAL A 103 8.90 -6.69 16.38
CA VAL A 103 9.62 -5.76 17.26
C VAL A 103 10.20 -4.56 16.50
N PHE A 104 10.39 -4.69 15.18
CA PHE A 104 10.97 -3.64 14.35
C PHE A 104 9.96 -2.59 13.88
N GLU A 105 8.65 -2.78 14.12
CA GLU A 105 7.59 -1.83 13.74
C GLU A 105 6.67 -1.52 14.93
N PRO A 106 7.14 -0.78 15.95
CA PRO A 106 6.38 -0.52 17.18
C PRO A 106 5.13 0.35 16.96
N HIS A 107 5.05 1.03 15.81
CA HIS A 107 3.93 1.90 15.45
C HIS A 107 2.83 1.20 14.66
N ASN A 108 2.98 -0.11 14.37
CA ASN A 108 2.00 -0.90 13.60
C ASN A 108 1.62 -0.27 12.25
N THR A 109 2.51 0.51 11.63
CA THR A 109 2.21 1.15 10.34
C THR A 109 2.16 0.14 9.20
N TRP A 110 2.77 -1.04 9.41
CA TRP A 110 2.85 -2.13 8.45
C TRP A 110 1.90 -3.26 8.85
N SER A 111 0.63 -3.10 8.49
CA SER A 111 -0.39 -4.15 8.61
C SER A 111 -1.08 -4.40 7.28
N CYS A 112 -1.80 -5.52 7.18
CA CYS A 112 -2.51 -5.93 5.97
C CYS A 112 -3.65 -4.97 5.56
N ASP A 113 -4.15 -4.19 6.52
CA ASP A 113 -5.20 -3.17 6.41
C ASP A 113 -4.67 -1.75 6.71
N GLY A 114 -3.35 -1.58 6.80
CA GLY A 114 -2.69 -0.36 7.29
C GLY A 114 -2.56 0.76 6.26
N GLU A 115 -1.76 1.78 6.58
CA GLU A 115 -1.50 2.94 5.70
C GLU A 115 -0.85 2.54 4.36
N ASN A 116 -0.13 1.40 4.35
CA ASN A 116 0.66 0.94 3.21
C ASN A 116 0.26 -0.46 2.72
N PRO A 117 -0.98 -0.66 2.22
CA PRO A 117 -1.46 -1.96 1.77
C PRO A 117 -0.63 -2.55 0.61
N GLN A 118 0.03 -1.69 -0.19
CA GLN A 118 0.95 -2.12 -1.24
C GLN A 118 2.17 -2.88 -0.70
N ILE A 119 2.62 -2.58 0.53
CA ILE A 119 3.72 -3.29 1.17
C ILE A 119 3.22 -4.68 1.56
N ALA A 120 2.09 -4.75 2.26
CA ALA A 120 1.45 -6.01 2.66
C ALA A 120 1.22 -6.96 1.47
N PHE A 121 0.74 -6.43 0.34
CA PHE A 121 0.54 -7.23 -0.88
C PHE A 121 1.84 -7.78 -1.48
N ARG A 122 2.97 -7.09 -1.30
CA ARG A 122 4.28 -7.50 -1.82
C ARG A 122 5.01 -8.46 -0.87
N THR A 123 4.81 -8.27 0.44
CA THR A 123 5.51 -9.02 1.48
C THR A 123 4.79 -10.30 1.86
N CYS A 124 3.50 -10.19 2.18
CA CYS A 124 2.71 -11.20 2.87
C CYS A 124 1.34 -11.40 2.20
N ARG A 125 1.32 -11.50 0.87
CA ARG A 125 0.09 -11.55 0.06
C ARG A 125 -0.90 -12.59 0.55
N LYS A 126 -0.42 -13.79 0.84
CA LYS A 126 -1.26 -14.92 1.23
C LYS A 126 -1.71 -14.76 2.68
N SER A 127 -0.78 -14.52 3.61
CA SER A 127 -1.09 -14.35 5.03
C SER A 127 -2.00 -13.15 5.30
N CYS A 128 -1.88 -12.08 4.51
CA CYS A 128 -2.75 -10.90 4.62
C CYS A 128 -4.15 -11.09 4.01
N GLY A 129 -4.44 -12.23 3.39
CA GLY A 129 -5.77 -12.53 2.86
C GLY A 129 -6.07 -11.97 1.47
N TYR A 130 -5.09 -11.41 0.74
CA TYR A 130 -5.31 -10.92 -0.63
C TYR A 130 -5.76 -12.03 -1.59
N CYS A 131 -5.45 -13.28 -1.30
CA CYS A 131 -5.89 -14.42 -2.09
C CYS A 131 -7.29 -14.93 -1.74
N ASN A 132 -7.94 -14.36 -0.72
CA ASN A 132 -9.31 -14.73 -0.38
C ASN A 132 -10.28 -13.99 -1.31
N PHE A 133 -10.53 -14.57 -2.48
CA PHE A 133 -11.35 -13.95 -3.52
C PHE A 133 -12.86 -13.93 -3.22
N SER A 134 -13.29 -14.54 -2.11
CA SER A 134 -14.66 -14.39 -1.61
C SER A 134 -14.83 -13.06 -0.86
N VAL A 135 -13.73 -12.55 -0.27
CA VAL A 135 -13.68 -11.31 0.50
C VAL A 135 -13.14 -10.16 -0.36
N VAL A 136 -12.00 -10.37 -1.02
CA VAL A 136 -11.31 -9.37 -1.84
C VAL A 136 -11.79 -9.47 -3.29
N GLN A 137 -12.60 -8.50 -3.68
CA GLN A 137 -13.17 -8.41 -5.03
C GLN A 137 -12.27 -7.57 -5.95
N TYR A 138 -11.57 -8.23 -6.87
CA TYR A 138 -10.64 -7.61 -7.82
C TYR A 138 -11.37 -6.99 -9.03
N THR A 139 -12.08 -5.90 -8.79
CA THR A 139 -12.63 -5.02 -9.83
C THR A 139 -11.88 -3.69 -9.86
N LEU A 140 -11.84 -3.03 -11.01
CA LEU A 140 -11.19 -1.74 -11.19
C LEU A 140 -11.80 -0.70 -10.25
N ASP A 141 -13.12 -0.69 -10.12
CA ASP A 141 -13.83 0.22 -9.22
C ASP A 141 -13.40 0.02 -7.76
N ASN A 142 -13.39 -1.22 -7.26
CA ASN A 142 -12.93 -1.49 -5.89
C ASN A 142 -11.47 -1.09 -5.67
N ALA A 143 -10.61 -1.30 -6.68
CA ALA A 143 -9.21 -0.90 -6.62
C ALA A 143 -9.03 0.63 -6.65
N LEU A 144 -9.86 1.38 -7.38
CA LEU A 144 -9.88 2.84 -7.36
C LEU A 144 -10.46 3.38 -6.04
N GLN A 145 -11.49 2.75 -5.49
CA GLN A 145 -12.05 3.10 -4.19
C GLN A 145 -11.03 2.87 -3.06
N ALA A 146 -10.22 1.80 -3.14
CA ALA A 146 -9.15 1.54 -2.17
C ALA A 146 -8.11 2.68 -2.11
N CYS A 147 -7.96 3.49 -3.16
CA CYS A 147 -7.10 4.67 -3.16
C CYS A 147 -7.66 5.84 -2.33
N ARG A 148 -8.98 5.93 -2.19
CA ARG A 148 -9.66 7.02 -1.48
C ARG A 148 -9.64 6.81 0.04
N VAL A 149 -9.57 5.56 0.48
CA VAL A 149 -9.63 5.18 1.90
C VAL A 149 -8.22 5.08 2.51
N GLN A 150 -7.33 6.04 2.25
CA GLN A 150 -6.11 6.18 3.07
C GLN A 150 -6.40 7.19 4.19
N PRO A 151 -6.92 6.76 5.36
CA PRO A 151 -7.49 7.66 6.37
C PRO A 151 -6.41 8.59 6.95
N VAL A 152 -5.17 8.07 7.07
CA VAL A 152 -4.01 8.82 7.56
C VAL A 152 -3.53 9.84 6.54
N ALA A 153 -3.63 9.57 5.24
CA ALA A 153 -3.17 10.49 4.20
C ALA A 153 -4.09 11.71 4.02
N GLU A 154 -5.39 11.57 4.30
CA GLU A 154 -6.33 12.69 4.32
C GLU A 154 -6.22 13.52 5.60
N GLU A 155 -6.06 12.90 6.76
CA GLU A 155 -5.81 13.63 8.01
C GLU A 155 -4.46 14.35 7.99
N LYS A 156 -3.39 13.70 7.52
CA LYS A 156 -2.07 14.31 7.35
C LYS A 156 -2.09 15.41 6.29
N ARG A 157 -2.89 15.29 5.22
CA ARG A 157 -3.13 16.39 4.27
C ARG A 157 -3.91 17.54 4.91
N ARG A 158 -4.94 17.24 5.70
CA ARG A 158 -5.74 18.23 6.43
C ARG A 158 -4.89 19.01 7.43
N TRP A 159 -4.04 18.34 8.20
CA TRP A 159 -3.09 19.00 9.11
C TRP A 159 -2.03 19.79 8.37
N ARG A 160 -1.48 19.28 7.25
CA ARG A 160 -0.51 20.01 6.43
C ARG A 160 -1.11 21.29 5.83
N VAL A 161 -2.32 21.22 5.27
CA VAL A 161 -3.04 22.38 4.73
C VAL A 161 -3.38 23.38 5.84
N LYS A 162 -3.82 22.89 7.01
CA LYS A 162 -4.11 23.74 8.18
C LYS A 162 -2.85 24.45 8.69
N PHE A 163 -1.70 23.78 8.70
CA PHE A 163 -0.42 24.36 9.09
C PHE A 163 0.04 25.44 8.09
N TYR A 164 0.04 25.15 6.79
CA TYR A 164 0.40 26.13 5.75
C TYR A 164 -0.53 27.35 5.71
N SER A 165 -1.82 27.15 5.95
CA SER A 165 -2.81 28.24 6.02
C SER A 165 -2.68 29.10 7.30
N SER A 166 -2.04 28.60 8.34
CA SER A 166 -1.79 29.36 9.58
C SER A 166 -0.41 30.02 9.62
N THR A 167 0.50 29.68 8.70
CA THR A 167 1.82 30.31 8.59
C THR A 167 1.86 31.51 7.63
N THR A 168 0.76 31.87 6.96
CA THR A 168 0.73 32.90 5.90
C THR A 168 0.42 34.32 6.40
N THR A 169 0.78 34.64 7.65
CA THR A 169 0.68 36.02 8.17
C THR A 169 2.01 36.51 8.76
N THR A 170 3.11 36.39 8.01
CA THR A 170 4.23 37.34 8.11
C THR A 170 5.16 37.21 6.90
N THR A 171 5.38 38.37 6.29
CA THR A 171 6.32 38.76 5.23
C THR A 171 7.62 37.96 5.03
N SER A 172 7.97 37.85 3.75
CA SER A 172 9.26 37.54 3.10
C SER A 172 9.52 36.08 2.72
N SER A 173 9.48 35.84 1.40
CA SER A 173 9.81 34.60 0.71
C SER A 173 11.33 34.37 0.68
N PRO A 174 11.86 33.21 1.08
CA PRO A 174 13.18 32.77 0.64
C PRO A 174 13.07 32.03 -0.70
N SER A 175 14.05 32.25 -1.56
CA SER A 175 14.12 31.68 -2.91
C SER A 175 14.31 30.14 -2.93
N PRO A 176 14.05 29.45 -4.07
CA PRO A 176 14.02 27.99 -4.19
C PRO A 176 15.32 27.21 -3.89
N MET A 177 16.44 27.89 -3.65
CA MET A 177 17.76 27.27 -3.47
C MET A 177 18.05 26.76 -2.05
N GLU A 178 17.28 27.14 -1.03
CA GLU A 178 17.51 26.67 0.35
C GLU A 178 16.87 25.31 0.68
N VAL A 179 15.88 24.85 -0.10
CA VAL A 179 15.21 23.56 0.14
C VAL A 179 16.09 22.36 -0.27
N ILE A 180 17.02 22.56 -1.20
CA ILE A 180 17.87 21.48 -1.71
C ILE A 180 18.89 21.03 -0.65
N ASN A 181 19.38 21.92 0.21
CA ASN A 181 20.46 21.59 1.14
C ASN A 181 20.02 20.80 2.39
N SER A 182 18.72 20.81 2.73
CA SER A 182 18.18 20.00 3.84
C SER A 182 17.92 18.54 3.45
N THR A 183 17.75 18.25 2.16
CA THR A 183 17.43 16.89 1.68
C THR A 183 18.68 16.02 1.49
N TYR A 184 19.86 16.63 1.28
CA TYR A 184 21.13 15.90 1.12
C TYR A 184 21.74 15.41 2.44
N GLN A 185 21.36 15.96 3.61
CA GLN A 185 21.90 15.50 4.89
C GLN A 185 21.28 14.19 5.43
N PHE A 186 20.20 13.68 4.82
CA PHE A 186 19.58 12.41 5.23
C PHE A 186 20.17 11.17 4.52
N TRP A 187 21.06 11.36 3.54
CA TRP A 187 21.67 10.27 2.77
C TRP A 187 23.18 10.10 2.97
N ASN A 188 23.82 10.91 3.83
CA ASN A 188 25.28 10.89 4.05
C ASN A 188 25.69 10.62 5.52
N HIS A 189 24.87 9.87 6.27
CA HIS A 189 25.35 9.19 7.47
C HIS A 189 25.30 7.67 7.26
N ASN A 190 26.25 7.21 6.46
CA ASN A 190 26.91 5.92 6.61
C ASN A 190 28.39 6.14 6.31
#